data_AF-A0AAE7KXJ7-F1
#
_entry.id   AF-A0AAE7KXJ7-F1
#
_cell.length_a   1.000
_cell.length_b   1.000
_cell.length_c   1.000
_cell.angle_alpha   90.00
_cell.angle_beta   90.00
_cell.angle_gamma   90.00
#
_symmetry.space_group_name_H-M   'P 1'
#
loop_
_entity.id
_entity.type
_entity.pdbx_description
1 polymer ?
#
loop_
_entity_poly.entity_id
_entity_poly.type
_entity_poly.pdbx_seq_one_letter_code
_entity_poly.pdbx_strand_id
1 'polypeptide(L)' 'MSQFTLYRNPDEATATTYPFFVDVQSDLLENLNTRLVIPLTRPC' A
#
# COMPACT_ATOMS: atom_id res chain seq x y z
N MET A 1 -10.32 -2.87 -2.76
CA MET A 1 -9.38 -2.62 -1.66
C MET A 1 -9.95 -1.43 -0.92
N SER A 2 -10.22 -1.58 0.37
CA SER A 2 -10.92 -0.55 1.14
C SER A 2 -9.89 0.36 1.79
N GLN A 3 -10.25 1.64 1.92
CA GLN A 3 -9.45 2.63 2.64
C GLN A 3 -8.99 2.10 4.02
N PHE A 4 -7.75 2.40 4.37
CA PHE A 4 -7.06 1.99 5.60
C PHE A 4 -6.75 0.49 5.74
N THR A 5 -6.86 -0.27 4.65
CA THR A 5 -6.41 -1.67 4.66
C THR A 5 -4.89 -1.76 4.44
N LEU A 6 -4.26 -2.71 5.15
CA LEU A 6 -2.84 -3.04 5.00
C LEU A 6 -2.65 -4.12 3.92
N TYR A 7 -1.72 -3.89 3.01
CA TYR A 7 -1.35 -4.79 1.93
C TYR A 7 0.13 -5.13 1.97
N ARG A 8 0.49 -6.37 1.63
CA ARG A 8 1.89 -6.77 1.47
C ARG A 8 2.40 -6.33 0.10
N ASN A 9 3.62 -5.80 0.05
CA ASN A 9 4.27 -5.48 -1.21
C ASN A 9 4.57 -6.79 -2.00
N PRO A 10 4.02 -6.96 -3.22
CA PRO A 10 4.29 -8.15 -4.04
C PRO A 10 5.64 -8.09 -4.77
N ASP A 11 6.26 -6.91 -4.86
CA ASP A 11 7.56 -6.75 -5.51
C ASP A 11 8.69 -7.19 -4.58
N GLU A 12 9.35 -8.30 -4.92
CA GLU A 12 10.45 -8.88 -4.14
C GLU A 12 11.67 -7.95 -4.02
N ALA A 13 11.90 -7.08 -5.02
CA ALA A 13 13.04 -6.17 -5.01
C ALA A 13 12.88 -5.09 -3.93
N THR A 14 11.65 -4.61 -3.73
CA THR A 14 11.35 -3.52 -2.79
C THR A 14 10.71 -4.01 -1.49
N ALA A 15 10.23 -5.26 -1.41
CA ALA A 15 9.61 -5.84 -0.22
C ALA A 15 10.53 -5.88 1.01
N THR A 16 11.85 -5.91 0.79
CA THR A 16 12.83 -5.87 1.90
C THR A 16 12.84 -4.50 2.60
N THR A 17 12.75 -3.42 1.82
CA THR A 17 12.76 -2.03 2.30
C THR A 17 11.36 -1.56 2.71
N TYR A 18 10.35 -1.91 1.93
CA TYR A 18 8.94 -1.54 2.12
C TYR A 18 8.07 -2.80 2.08
N PRO A 19 7.97 -3.54 3.19
CA PRO A 19 7.23 -4.80 3.24
C PRO A 19 5.70 -4.61 3.14
N PHE A 20 5.17 -3.45 3.52
CA PHE A 20 3.73 -3.20 3.55
C PHE A 20 3.36 -1.82 3.01
N PHE A 21 2.15 -1.73 2.50
CA PHE A 21 1.50 -0.52 2.05
C PHE A 21 0.15 -0.35 2.77
N VAL A 22 -0.14 0.87 3.21
CA VAL A 22 -1.48 1.22 3.70
C VAL A 22 -2.22 1.96 2.59
N ASP A 23 -3.39 1.47 2.23
CA ASP A 23 -4.28 2.18 1.30
C ASP A 23 -4.90 3.37 2.02
N VAL A 24 -4.72 4.57 1.46
CA VAL A 24 -5.31 5.81 1.99
C VAL A 24 -6.26 6.46 0.99
N GLN A 25 -6.45 5.82 -0.16
CA GLN A 25 -7.36 6.31 -1.19
C GLN A 25 -8.81 6.27 -0.69
N SER A 26 -9.56 7.32 -0.98
CA SER A 26 -11.00 7.33 -0.71
C SER A 26 -11.70 6.24 -1.52
N ASP A 27 -12.61 5.51 -0.88
CA ASP A 27 -13.43 4.48 -1.53
C ASP A 27 -14.26 5.05 -2.70
N LEU A 28 -14.54 6.37 -2.73
CA LEU A 28 -15.19 7.03 -3.87
C LEU A 28 -14.42 6.88 -5.20
N LEU A 29 -13.10 6.66 -5.12
CA LEU A 29 -12.21 6.46 -6.26
C LEU A 29 -11.84 4.99 -6.47
N GLU A 30 -12.58 4.04 -5.90
CA GLU A 30 -12.25 2.62 -5.99
C GLU A 30 -12.22 2.07 -7.44
N ASN A 31 -12.91 2.73 -8.37
CA ASN A 31 -12.97 2.29 -9.77
C ASN A 31 -11.69 2.56 -10.57
N LEU A 32 -10.70 3.27 -10.01
CA LEU A 32 -9.41 3.48 -10.67
C LEU A 32 -8.56 2.21 -10.64
N ASN A 33 -7.65 2.02 -11.60
CA ASN A 33 -6.71 0.89 -11.62
C ASN A 33 -5.50 1.11 -10.70
N THR A 34 -5.33 2.31 -10.17
CA THR A 34 -4.23 2.71 -9.27
C THR A 34 -4.75 2.98 -7.87
N ARG A 35 -3.87 2.86 -6.87
CA ARG A 35 -4.17 3.18 -5.48
C ARG A 35 -3.14 4.15 -4.91
N LEU A 36 -3.61 5.16 -4.19
CA LEU A 36 -2.75 6.01 -3.36
C LEU A 36 -2.42 5.27 -2.06
N VAL A 37 -1.13 5.01 -1.83
CA VAL A 37 -0.66 4.22 -0.69
C VAL A 37 0.47 4.91 0.08
N ILE A 38 0.59 4.59 1.37
CA ILE A 38 1.72 4.98 2.21
C ILE A 38 2.59 3.74 2.49
N PRO A 39 3.89 3.74 2.13
CA PRO A 39 4.80 2.65 2.45
C PRO A 39 5.18 2.62 3.92
N LEU A 40 5.10 1.43 4.52
CA LEU A 40 5.62 1.17 5.85
C LEU A 40 6.99 0.52 5.73
N THR A 41 7.95 1.04 6.49
CA THR A 41 9.30 0.51 6.60
C THR A 41 9.61 0.15 8.05
N ARG A 42 10.57 -0.76 8.25
CA ARG A 42 11.04 -1.08 9.60
C ARG A 42 11.90 0.08 10.09
N PRO A 43 11.67 0.59 11.32
CA PRO A 43 12.54 1.61 11.89
C PRO A 43 13.96 1.04 12.07
N CYS A 44 14.96 1.83 11.70
CA CYS A 44 16.38 1.52 11.80
C CYS A 44 16.86 1.48 13.26
#